data_AF-A0A0N1IWX3-F1
#
_entry.id   AF-A0A0N1IWX3-F1
#
_cell.length_a   1.000
_cell.length_b   1.000
_cell.length_c   1.000
_cell.angle_alpha   90.00
_cell.angle_beta   90.00
_cell.angle_gamma   90.00
#
_symmetry.space_group_name_H-M   'P 1'
#
loop_
_entity.id
_entity.type
_entity.pdbx_description
1 polymer ?
#
loop_
_entity_poly.entity_id
_entity_poly.type
_entity_poly.pdbx_seq_one_letter_code
_entity_poly.pdbx_strand_id
1 'polypeptide(L)'
;MVMEMFLWTRPRTMKTFGLTPELAESTKSLAANQGLYNGFLAAGLIWGLLYPDASVGQHIQIFFLACVIIAALYGGVTATRSIIIKQGLPAIIALLLVLFL
;
A
#
# COMPACT_ATOMS: atom_id res chain seq x y z
N MET A 1 -6.44 0.76 -1.00
CA MET A 1 -7.34 0.99 0.15
C MET A 1 -8.84 0.99 -0.20
N VAL A 2 -9.34 1.93 -1.01
CA VAL A 2 -10.80 2.09 -1.23
C VAL A 2 -11.42 0.87 -1.93
N MET A 3 -10.68 0.30 -2.89
CA MET A 3 -11.12 -0.90 -3.59
C MET A 3 -11.25 -2.09 -2.63
N GLU A 4 -10.27 -2.28 -1.75
CA GLU A 4 -10.20 -3.39 -0.80
C GLU A 4 -11.18 -3.21 0.38
N MET A 5 -11.41 -1.99 0.86
CA MET A 5 -12.29 -1.73 2.01
C MET A 5 -13.77 -1.64 1.66
N PHE A 6 -14.10 -0.97 0.55
CA PHE A 6 -15.50 -0.60 0.27
C PHE A 6 -16.05 -1.20 -1.02
N LEU A 7 -15.17 -1.56 -1.97
CA LEU A 7 -15.60 -1.95 -3.31
C LEU A 7 -15.18 -3.37 -3.68
N TRP A 8 -14.76 -4.21 -2.73
CA TRP A 8 -14.12 -5.50 -2.99
C TRP A 8 -14.98 -6.44 -3.86
N THR A 9 -16.28 -6.45 -3.59
CA THR A 9 -17.27 -7.31 -4.27
C THR A 9 -17.89 -6.66 -5.52
N ARG A 10 -17.40 -5.49 -5.93
CA ARG A 10 -17.88 -4.80 -7.14
C ARG A 10 -17.23 -5.40 -8.40
N PRO A 11 -17.94 -5.49 -9.53
CA PRO A 11 -17.40 -6.12 -10.75
C PRO A 11 -16.06 -5.56 -11.24
N ARG A 12 -15.86 -4.24 -11.12
CA ARG A 12 -14.60 -3.59 -11.50
C ARG A 12 -13.43 -4.08 -10.64
N THR A 13 -13.59 -4.12 -9.33
CA THR A 13 -12.56 -4.57 -8.39
C THR A 13 -12.26 -6.05 -8.60
N MET A 14 -13.31 -6.89 -8.69
CA MET A 14 -13.13 -8.32 -8.98
C MET A 14 -12.33 -8.54 -10.28
N LYS A 15 -12.59 -7.76 -11.34
CA LYS A 15 -11.81 -7.83 -12.59
C LYS A 15 -10.35 -7.41 -12.39
N THR A 16 -10.07 -6.38 -11.58
CA THR A 16 -8.71 -5.92 -11.29
C THR A 16 -7.89 -6.95 -10.51
N PHE A 17 -8.55 -7.69 -9.60
CA PHE A 17 -7.91 -8.69 -8.74
C PHE A 17 -8.09 -10.14 -9.23
N GLY A 18 -8.81 -10.36 -10.33
CA GLY A 18 -9.04 -11.68 -10.91
C GLY A 18 -9.92 -12.59 -10.05
N LEU A 19 -10.91 -12.04 -9.36
CA LEU A 19 -11.75 -12.76 -8.38
C LEU A 19 -13.03 -13.30 -9.02
N THR A 20 -13.48 -14.47 -8.56
CA THR A 20 -14.88 -14.91 -8.75
C THR A 20 -15.78 -14.25 -7.68
N PRO A 21 -17.10 -14.18 -7.89
CA PRO A 21 -18.03 -13.65 -6.89
C PRO A 21 -17.92 -14.35 -5.53
N GLU A 22 -17.76 -15.68 -5.52
CA GLU A 22 -17.65 -16.49 -4.31
C GLU A 22 -16.35 -16.19 -3.55
N LEU A 23 -15.24 -16.06 -4.28
CA LEU A 23 -13.95 -15.71 -3.68
C LEU A 23 -13.97 -14.27 -3.15
N ALA A 24 -14.59 -13.34 -3.87
CA ALA A 24 -14.72 -11.95 -3.44
C ALA A 24 -15.54 -11.85 -2.15
N GLU A 25 -16.66 -12.54 -2.03
CA GLU A 25 -17.47 -12.46 -0.80
C GLU A 25 -16.76 -13.14 0.39
N SER A 26 -16.15 -14.31 0.17
CA SER A 26 -15.44 -15.04 1.24
C SER A 26 -14.17 -14.33 1.75
N THR A 27 -13.54 -13.48 0.94
CA THR A 27 -12.30 -12.75 1.31
C THR A 27 -12.52 -11.28 1.66
N LYS A 28 -13.77 -10.82 1.68
CA LYS A 28 -14.12 -9.41 1.88
C LYS A 28 -13.56 -8.79 3.16
N SER A 29 -13.67 -9.49 4.29
CA SER A 29 -13.15 -9.00 5.57
C SER A 29 -11.61 -8.93 5.58
N LEU A 30 -10.95 -9.91 4.96
CA LEU A 30 -9.49 -9.93 4.81
C LEU A 30 -9.01 -8.75 3.95
N ALA A 31 -9.68 -8.50 2.82
CA ALA A 31 -9.38 -7.37 1.95
C ALA A 31 -9.61 -6.03 2.66
N ALA A 32 -10.69 -5.91 3.43
CA ALA A 32 -10.94 -4.71 4.21
C ALA A 32 -9.84 -4.45 5.25
N ASN A 33 -9.36 -5.49 5.93
CA ASN A 33 -8.25 -5.37 6.88
C ASN A 33 -6.94 -5.00 6.17
N GLN A 34 -6.65 -5.61 5.02
CA GLN A 34 -5.49 -5.24 4.19
C GLN A 34 -5.55 -3.77 3.76
N GLY A 35 -6.74 -3.30 3.36
CA GLY A 35 -6.98 -1.91 3.02
C GLY A 35 -6.73 -0.97 4.19
N LEU A 36 -7.20 -1.32 5.40
CA LEU A 36 -7.00 -0.52 6.61
C LEU A 36 -5.51 -0.38 6.97
N TYR A 37 -4.73 -1.47 6.93
CA TYR A 37 -3.28 -1.40 7.18
C TYR A 37 -2.58 -0.49 6.16
N ASN A 38 -2.94 -0.58 4.88
CA ASN A 38 -2.43 0.35 3.85
C ASN A 38 -2.84 1.79 4.14
N GLY A 39 -4.02 2.00 4.74
CA GLY A 39 -4.47 3.30 5.24
C GLY A 39 -3.57 3.85 6.35
N PHE A 40 -3.11 3.01 7.29
CA PHE A 40 -2.15 3.44 8.31
C PHE A 40 -0.79 3.80 7.72
N LEU A 41 -0.32 3.08 6.70
CA LEU A 41 0.91 3.44 6.00
C LEU A 41 0.79 4.82 5.34
N ALA A 42 -0.34 5.07 4.65
CA ALA A 42 -0.61 6.37 4.04
C ALA A 42 -0.72 7.49 5.08
N ALA A 43 -1.40 7.25 6.20
CA ALA A 43 -1.50 8.22 7.31
C ALA A 43 -0.12 8.54 7.90
N GLY A 44 0.76 7.54 8.05
CA GLY A 44 2.14 7.73 8.49
C GLY A 44 2.97 8.60 7.55
N LEU A 45 2.81 8.41 6.23
CA LEU A 45 3.49 9.25 5.23
C LEU A 45 2.98 10.69 5.25
N ILE A 46 1.65 10.90 5.35
CA ILE A 46 1.06 12.23 5.49
C ILE A 46 1.54 12.89 6.78
N TRP A 47 1.60 12.14 7.88
CA TRP A 47 2.11 12.65 9.14
C TRP A 47 3.56 13.10 9.03
N GLY A 48 4.43 12.30 8.41
CA GLY A 48 5.82 12.67 8.16
C GLY A 48 5.98 13.88 7.24
N LEU A 49 5.07 14.07 6.28
CA LEU A 49 5.07 15.24 5.38
C LEU A 49 4.66 16.54 6.09
N LEU A 50 3.71 16.45 7.02
CA LEU A 50 3.16 17.60 7.75
C LEU A 50 3.86 17.84 9.10
N TYR A 51 4.88 17.04 9.44
CA TYR A 51 5.57 17.18 10.71
C TYR A 51 6.35 18.51 10.75
N PRO A 52 6.26 19.30 11.84
CA PRO A 52 6.89 20.62 11.90
C PRO A 52 8.43 20.60 11.75
N ASP A 53 9.07 19.56 12.29
CA ASP A 53 10.50 19.35 12.12
C ASP A 53 10.75 18.50 10.87
N ALA A 54 11.40 19.09 9.87
CA ALA A 54 11.64 18.43 8.59
C ALA A 54 12.53 17.18 8.72
N SER A 55 13.50 17.17 9.63
CA SER A 55 14.40 16.01 9.83
C SER A 55 13.63 14.83 10.45
N VAL A 56 12.79 15.10 11.45
CA VAL A 56 11.92 14.08 12.04
C VAL A 56 10.89 13.60 11.02
N GLY A 57 10.30 14.53 10.26
CA GLY A 57 9.38 14.22 9.17
C GLY A 57 9.98 13.28 8.13
N GLN A 58 11.22 13.54 7.71
CA GLN A 58 11.97 12.65 6.80
C GLN A 58 12.17 11.26 7.40
N HIS A 59 12.57 11.12 8.66
CA HIS A 59 12.72 9.80 9.29
C HIS A 59 11.40 9.01 9.34
N ILE A 60 10.29 9.68 9.63
CA ILE A 60 8.95 9.07 9.58
C ILE A 60 8.65 8.57 8.16
N GLN A 61 8.86 9.41 7.15
CA GLN A 61 8.63 9.05 5.74
C GLN A 61 9.50 7.85 5.32
N ILE A 62 10.80 7.87 5.64
CA ILE A 62 11.74 6.79 5.32
C ILE A 62 11.27 5.46 5.94
N PHE A 63 10.86 5.47 7.22
CA PHE A 63 10.37 4.27 7.89
C PHE A 63 9.14 3.67 7.18
N PHE A 64 8.13 4.50 6.89
CA PHE A 64 6.92 4.02 6.23
C PHE A 64 7.18 3.59 4.77
N LEU A 65 8.03 4.28 4.03
CA LEU A 65 8.44 3.88 2.67
C LEU A 65 9.19 2.55 2.70
N ALA A 66 10.08 2.33 3.66
CA ALA A 66 10.75 1.05 3.85
C ALA A 66 9.75 -0.09 4.12
N CYS A 67 8.75 0.14 4.97
CA CYS A 67 7.67 -0.82 5.20
C CYS A 67 6.91 -1.16 3.91
N VAL A 68 6.56 -0.15 3.09
CA VAL A 68 5.88 -0.36 1.80
C VAL A 68 6.75 -1.17 0.84
N ILE A 69 8.05 -0.88 0.76
CA ILE A 69 8.99 -1.60 -0.10
C ILE A 69 9.09 -3.07 0.33
N ILE A 70 9.27 -3.35 1.63
CA ILE A 70 9.34 -4.71 2.17
C ILE A 70 8.04 -5.47 1.88
N ALA A 71 6.88 -4.84 2.12
CA ALA A 71 5.59 -5.45 1.83
C ALA A 71 5.41 -5.73 0.32
N ALA A 72 5.88 -4.84 -0.55
CA ALA A 72 5.80 -5.00 -1.99
C ALA A 72 6.72 -6.14 -2.49
N LEU A 73 7.92 -6.29 -1.91
CA LEU A 73 8.81 -7.40 -2.20
C LEU A 73 8.19 -8.73 -1.77
N TYR A 74 7.71 -8.81 -0.52
CA TYR A 74 7.09 -10.01 0.01
C TYR A 74 5.82 -10.41 -0.78
N GLY A 75 4.90 -9.46 -1.01
CA GLY A 75 3.70 -9.68 -1.80
C GLY A 75 3.99 -9.96 -3.28
N GLY A 76 5.07 -9.39 -3.81
CA GLY A 76 5.59 -9.67 -5.15
C GLY A 76 6.00 -11.11 -5.37
N VAL A 77 6.63 -11.70 -4.35
CA VAL A 77 7.06 -13.10 -4.35
C VAL A 77 5.90 -14.05 -4.04
N THR A 78 5.03 -13.70 -3.10
CA THR A 78 4.00 -14.62 -2.57
C THR A 78 2.65 -14.55 -3.28
N ALA A 79 2.31 -13.43 -3.93
CA ALA A 79 1.00 -13.24 -4.57
C ALA A 79 1.10 -12.91 -6.07
N THR A 80 1.69 -11.78 -6.44
CA THR A 80 1.86 -11.43 -7.86
C THR A 80 2.99 -10.44 -8.08
N ARG A 81 3.83 -10.70 -9.08
CA ARG A 81 4.95 -9.81 -9.45
C ARG A 81 4.51 -8.38 -9.77
N SER A 82 3.24 -8.18 -10.16
CA SER A 82 2.72 -6.84 -10.43
C SER A 82 2.70 -5.92 -9.20
N ILE A 83 2.73 -6.47 -7.98
CA ILE A 83 2.82 -5.69 -6.73
C ILE A 83 4.15 -4.93 -6.65
N ILE A 84 5.26 -5.54 -7.08
CA ILE A 84 6.58 -4.87 -7.09
C ILE A 84 6.52 -3.62 -7.97
N ILE A 85 5.84 -3.69 -9.12
CA ILE A 85 5.74 -2.57 -10.05
C ILE A 85 4.71 -1.53 -9.58
N LYS A 86 3.55 -1.96 -9.06
CA LYS A 86 2.46 -1.06 -8.68
C LYS A 86 2.66 -0.38 -7.32
N GLN A 87 3.38 -1.02 -6.40
CA GLN A 87 3.61 -0.51 -5.03
C GLN A 87 5.10 -0.25 -4.76
N GLY A 88 5.96 -1.23 -5.09
CA GLY A 88 7.39 -1.15 -4.81
C GLY A 88 8.10 -0.05 -5.58
N LEU A 89 7.90 0.03 -6.91
CA LEU A 89 8.54 1.04 -7.75
C LEU A 89 8.18 2.48 -7.33
N PRO A 90 6.89 2.86 -7.14
CA PRO A 90 6.55 4.17 -6.61
C PRO A 90 7.17 4.47 -5.24
N ALA A 91 7.20 3.49 -4.33
CA ALA A 91 7.78 3.66 -3.00
C ALA A 91 9.30 3.87 -3.05
N ILE A 92 10.01 3.15 -3.93
CA ILE A 92 11.45 3.34 -4.15
C ILE A 92 11.71 4.73 -4.72
N ILE A 93 10.94 5.17 -5.72
CA ILE A 93 11.07 6.52 -6.28
C ILE A 93 10.86 7.57 -5.18
N ALA A 94 9.78 7.45 -4.41
CA ALA A 94 9.51 8.37 -3.30
C ALA A 94 10.65 8.38 -2.26
N LEU A 95 11.22 7.21 -1.94
CA LEU A 95 12.34 7.10 -1.01
C LEU A 95 13.58 7.83 -1.53
N LEU A 96 13.91 7.65 -2.81
CA LEU A 96 15.02 8.37 -3.43
C LEU A 96 14.79 9.89 -3.41
N LEU A 97 13.55 10.35 -3.65
CA LEU A 97 13.23 11.77 -3.54
C LEU A 97 13.44 12.28 -2.11
N VAL A 98 12.98 11.56 -1.08
CA VAL A 98 13.17 11.96 0.32
C VAL A 98 14.65 11.99 0.75
N LEU A 99 15.49 11.13 0.17
CA LEU A 99 16.90 11.04 0.53
C LEU A 99 17.78 12.08 -0.19
N PHE A 100 17.35 12.57 -1.35
CA PHE A 100 18.20 13.37 -2.24
C PHE A 100 17.63 14.74 -2.62
N LEU A 101 16.39 15.06 -2.23
CA LEU A 101 15.76 16.37 -2.36
C LEU A 101 15.40 16.93 -0.98
#